data_AF-A0A9E2Q9J7-F1
#
_entry.id   AF-A0A9E2Q9J7-F1
#
_cell.length_a   1.000
_cell.length_b   1.000
_cell.length_c   1.000
_cell.angle_alpha   90.00
_cell.angle_beta   90.00
_cell.angle_gamma   90.00
#
_symmetry.space_group_name_H-M   'P 1'
#
loop_
_entity.id
_entity.type
_entity.pdbx_description
1 polymer ?
#
loop_
_entity_poly.entity_id
_entity_poly.type
_entity_poly.pdbx_seq_one_letter_code
_entity_poly.pdbx_strand_id
1 'polypeptide(L)' 'MNRDVEVHVDLLDSRTVLAGELSYETNVGGALVSTSFRYATDWLADPGAYALCPELPLVEGRRRFTG' A
#
# COMPACT_ATOMS: atom_id res chain seq x y z
N MET A 1 4.12 10.41 -14.89
CA MET A 1 4.66 11.07 -13.66
C MET A 1 4.53 10.07 -12.53
N ASN A 2 5.62 9.80 -11.79
CA ASN A 2 5.56 8.89 -10.63
C ASN A 2 5.28 9.68 -9.35
N ARG A 3 4.40 9.17 -8.50
CA ARG A 3 4.02 9.79 -7.22
C ARG A 3 3.94 8.72 -6.14
N ASP A 4 4.39 9.07 -4.94
CA ASP A 4 4.37 8.20 -3.78
C ASP A 4 3.38 8.73 -2.74
N VAL A 5 2.63 7.81 -2.11
CA VAL A 5 1.71 8.09 -1.01
C VAL A 5 1.85 7.04 0.08
N GLU A 6 1.67 7.48 1.32
CA GLU A 6 1.66 6.62 2.48
C GLU A 6 0.23 6.13 2.76
N VAL A 7 0.10 4.84 3.10
CA VAL A 7 -1.17 4.21 3.45
C VAL A 7 -1.17 3.94 4.94
N HIS A 8 -2.06 4.61 5.67
CA HIS A 8 -2.22 4.48 7.11
C HIS A 8 -3.53 3.75 7.44
N VAL A 9 -3.52 2.99 8.54
CA VAL A 9 -4.68 2.27 9.07
C VAL A 9 -4.92 2.68 10.51
N ASP A 10 -6.18 2.99 10.82
CA ASP A 10 -6.64 3.23 12.18
C ASP A 10 -7.05 1.90 12.83
N LEU A 11 -6.40 1.56 13.94
CA LEU A 11 -6.66 0.38 14.75
C LEU A 11 -7.65 0.69 15.88
N LEU A 12 -8.29 -0.35 16.41
CA LEU A 12 -9.33 -0.25 17.45
C LEU A 12 -8.82 0.35 18.78
N ASP A 13 -7.51 0.30 19.02
CA ASP A 13 -6.85 0.92 20.17
C ASP A 13 -6.51 2.41 19.95
N SER A 14 -7.11 3.03 18.92
CA SER A 14 -6.90 4.43 18.53
C SER A 14 -5.48 4.75 18.03
N ARG A 15 -4.68 3.73 17.67
CA ARG A 15 -3.41 3.95 16.97
C ARG A 15 -3.65 4.08 15.47
N THR A 16 -2.99 5.05 14.85
CA THR A 16 -2.83 5.13 13.39
C THR A 16 -1.45 4.59 13.04
N VAL A 17 -1.39 3.53 12.23
CA VAL A 17 -0.14 2.85 11.87
C VAL A 17 0.08 2.92 10.37
N LEU A 18 1.33 3.14 9.94
CA LEU A 18 1.73 3.04 8.54
C LEU A 18 1.62 1.58 8.09
N ALA A 19 0.63 1.28 7.27
CA ALA A 19 0.42 -0.07 6.71
C ALA A 19 1.33 -0.33 5.50
N GLY A 20 1.63 0.70 4.70
CA GLY A 20 2.52 0.55 3.56
C GLY A 20 2.64 1.80 2.70
N GLU A 21 3.35 1.65 1.60
CA GLU A 21 3.63 2.70 0.63
C GLU A 21 3.05 2.31 -0.72
N LEU A 22 2.37 3.26 -1.36
CA LEU A 22 1.85 3.13 -2.72
C LEU A 22 2.56 4.13 -3.64
N SER A 23 3.16 3.62 -4.71
CA SER A 23 3.63 4.43 -5.83
C SER A 23 2.64 4.28 -6.99
N TYR A 24 2.36 5.35 -7.73
CA TYR A 24 1.56 5.27 -8.93
C TYR A 24 2.09 6.12 -10.08
N GLU A 25 1.88 5.63 -11.29
CA GLU A 25 2.29 6.27 -12.52
C GLU A 25 1.05 6.66 -13.35
N THR A 26 1.04 7.91 -13.82
CA THR A 26 0.04 8.40 -14.78
C THR A 26 0.66 8.75 -16.12
N ASN A 27 -0.13 8.61 -17.20
CA ASN A 27 0.23 9.11 -18.52
C ASN A 27 0.10 10.65 -18.62
N VAL A 28 0.40 11.22 -19.79
CA VAL A 28 0.33 12.67 -20.04
C VAL A 28 -1.09 13.23 -19.86
N GLY A 29 -2.12 12.42 -20.13
CA GLY A 29 -3.53 12.78 -19.92
C GLY A 29 -4.01 12.61 -18.47
N GLY A 30 -3.12 12.22 -17.55
CA GLY A 30 -3.46 12.02 -16.14
C GLY A 30 -4.17 10.69 -15.82
N ALA A 31 -4.36 9.81 -16.80
CA ALA A 31 -4.91 8.48 -16.54
C ALA A 31 -3.88 7.59 -15.84
N LEU A 32 -4.35 6.80 -14.89
CA LEU A 32 -3.55 5.83 -14.14
C LEU A 32 -3.06 4.72 -15.08
N VAL A 33 -1.76 4.45 -15.09
CA VAL A 33 -1.10 3.43 -15.93
C VAL A 33 -0.66 2.25 -15.09
N SER A 34 -0.09 2.53 -13.92
CA SER A 34 0.28 1.47 -12.99
C SER A 34 0.28 1.95 -11.55
N THR A 35 0.04 1.02 -10.64
CA THR A 35 0.23 1.19 -9.20
C THR A 35 1.21 0.16 -8.70
N SER A 36 1.94 0.48 -7.66
CA SER A 36 2.82 -0.44 -6.95
C SER A 36 2.64 -0.25 -5.47
N PHE A 37 2.44 -1.33 -4.74
CA PHE A 37 2.23 -1.30 -3.30
C PHE A 37 3.25 -2.19 -2.59
N ARG A 38 3.70 -1.74 -1.42
CA ARG A 38 4.56 -2.51 -0.51
C ARG A 38 4.08 -2.29 0.92
N TYR A 39 3.83 -3.38 1.65
CA TYR A 39 3.57 -3.31 3.08
C TYR A 39 4.80 -2.79 3.84
N ALA A 40 4.58 -1.98 4.87
CA ALA A 40 5.63 -1.58 5.79
C ALA A 40 6.09 -2.79 6.62
N THR A 41 7.39 -2.87 6.91
CA THR A 41 7.95 -3.96 7.73
C THR A 41 7.28 -4.01 9.10
N ASP A 42 7.04 -2.86 9.71
CA ASP A 42 6.40 -2.76 11.03
C ASP A 42 4.95 -3.25 10.98
N TRP A 43 4.23 -3.01 9.88
CA TRP A 43 2.89 -3.56 9.68
C TRP A 43 2.93 -5.08 9.55
N LEU A 44 3.86 -5.65 8.77
CA LEU A 44 3.99 -7.11 8.65
C LEU A 44 4.37 -7.80 9.97
N ALA A 45 5.03 -7.07 10.88
CA ALA A 45 5.41 -7.55 12.20
C ALA A 45 4.32 -7.34 13.27
N ASP A 46 3.29 -6.52 13.03
CA ASP A 46 2.23 -6.25 14.00
C ASP A 46 1.27 -7.46 14.10
N PRO A 47 1.05 -8.04 15.29
CA PRO A 47 0.14 -9.19 15.47
C PRO A 47 -1.32 -8.91 15.08
N GLY A 48 -1.73 -7.64 15.03
CA GLY A 48 -3.05 -7.19 14.60
C GLY A 48 -3.15 -6.86 13.12
N ALA A 49 -2.07 -7.03 12.35
CA ALA A 49 -2.06 -6.72 10.93
C ALA A 49 -2.93 -7.66 10.10
N TYR A 50 -3.44 -7.13 9.00
CA TYR A 50 -4.30 -7.85 8.06
C TYR A 50 -4.04 -7.39 6.63
N ALA A 51 -4.43 -8.22 5.66
CA ALA A 51 -4.39 -7.86 4.26
C ALA A 51 -5.43 -6.77 3.98
N LEU A 52 -5.00 -5.62 3.42
CA LEU A 52 -5.89 -4.49 3.14
C LEU A 52 -6.99 -4.84 2.15
N CYS A 53 -6.70 -5.74 1.21
CA CYS A 53 -7.67 -6.34 0.30
C CYS A 53 -7.19 -7.73 -0.17
N PRO A 54 -8.06 -8.57 -0.73
CA PRO A 54 -7.70 -9.91 -1.21
C PRO A 54 -6.57 -9.93 -2.26
N GLU A 55 -6.48 -8.88 -3.08
CA GLU A 55 -5.48 -8.72 -4.15
C GLU A 55 -4.10 -8.30 -3.60
N LEU A 56 -4.06 -7.84 -2.35
CA LEU A 56 -2.87 -7.44 -1.59
C LEU A 56 -2.67 -8.36 -0.38
N PRO A 57 -2.33 -9.65 -0.58
CA PRO A 57 -2.07 -10.55 0.53
C PRO A 57 -0.89 -10.02 1.37
N LEU A 58 -0.95 -10.28 2.68
CA LEU A 58 -0.02 -9.78 3.69
C LEU A 58 1.33 -10.49 3.56
N VAL A 59 2.13 -10.09 2.58
CA VAL A 59 3.46 -10.64 2.29
C VAL A 59 4.47 -9.53 2.06
N GLU A 60 5.74 -9.85 2.25
CA GLU A 60 6.84 -8.98 1.90
C GLU A 60 6.96 -8.74 0.38
N GLY A 61 7.60 -7.62 0.04
CA GLY A 61 7.90 -7.26 -1.34
C GLY A 61 6.91 -6.27 -1.96
N ARG A 62 7.29 -5.77 -3.14
CA ARG A 62 6.50 -4.81 -3.90
C ARG A 62 5.64 -5.54 -4.93
N ARG A 63 4.33 -5.28 -4.93
CA ARG A 63 3.39 -5.78 -5.92
C ARG A 63 3.03 -4.67 -6.90
N ARG A 64 3.09 -4.95 -8.20
CA ARG A 64 2.74 -4.01 -9.26
C ARG A 64 1.44 -4.45 -9.94
N PHE A 65 0.58 -3.47 -10.19
CA PHE A 65 -0.68 -3.63 -10.92
C PHE A 65 -0.68 -2.66 -12.10
N THR A 66 -1.20 -3.11 -13.23
CA THR A 66 -1.28 -2.35 -14.48
C THR A 66 -2.70 -2.40 -15.01
N GLY A 67 -3.17 -1.29 -15.58
CA GLY A 67 -4.52 -1.15 -16.13
C GLY A 67 -4.55 -0.23 -17.34
#